data_AF-A0A7L3W953-F1
#
_entry.id   AF-A0A7L3W953-F1
#
_cell.length_a   1.000
_cell.length_b   1.000
_cell.length_c   1.000
_cell.angle_alpha   90.00
_cell.angle_beta   90.00
_cell.angle_gamma   90.00
#
_symmetry.space_group_name_H-M   'P 1'
#
loop_
_entity.id
_entity.type
_entity.pdbx_description
1 polymer ?
#
loop_
_entity_poly.entity_id
_entity_poly.type
_entity_poly.pdbx_seq_one_letter_code
_entity_poly.pdbx_strand_id
1 'polypeptide(L)' 'ISYSLQQLFPQDGRAVFGIDKTSGEIHLRDDLDFEEVGLYRLQVDVADKGTPPLSGHCKVVVEVLDVND' A
#
# COMPACT_ATOMS: atom_id res chain seq x y z
N ILE A 1 11.38 -5.45 -13.13
CA ILE A 1 10.46 -4.49 -12.51
C ILE A 1 10.64 -4.52 -11.00
N SER A 2 10.31 -3.45 -10.30
CA SER A 2 10.31 -3.35 -8.83
C SER A 2 9.10 -2.55 -8.35
N TYR A 3 8.45 -3.02 -7.29
CA TYR A 3 7.27 -2.42 -6.69
C TYR A 3 7.63 -1.62 -5.43
N SER A 4 6.93 -0.51 -5.19
CA SER A 4 7.08 0.29 -3.96
C SER A 4 5.81 1.03 -3.59
N LEU A 5 5.57 1.20 -2.29
CA LEU A 5 4.51 2.07 -1.75
C LEU A 5 5.07 3.49 -1.58
N GLN A 6 4.48 4.48 -2.27
CA GLN A 6 4.89 5.89 -2.15
C GLN A 6 4.09 6.65 -1.11
N GLN A 7 2.78 6.42 -1.08
CA GLN A 7 1.85 7.18 -0.25
C GLN A 7 0.81 6.25 0.36
N LEU A 8 0.59 6.45 1.65
CA LEU A 8 -0.47 5.85 2.44
C LEU A 8 -1.35 6.99 2.95
N PHE A 9 -2.66 6.86 2.80
CA PHE A 9 -3.63 7.76 3.43
C PHE A 9 -4.61 6.95 4.28
N PRO A 10 -4.91 7.38 5.52
CA PRO A 10 -4.41 8.59 6.19
C PRO A 10 -2.89 8.54 6.49
N GLN A 11 -2.26 9.72 6.60
CA GLN A 11 -0.85 9.87 7.00
C GLN A 11 -0.80 9.97 8.53
N ASP A 12 -1.10 8.87 9.20
CA ASP A 12 -1.05 8.71 10.66
C ASP A 12 0.38 8.44 11.18
N GLY A 13 1.37 8.41 10.27
CA GLY A 13 2.76 8.12 10.58
C GLY A 13 3.03 6.63 10.82
N ARG A 14 2.02 5.77 10.73
CA ARG A 14 2.17 4.32 10.85
C ARG A 14 2.44 3.73 9.48
N ALA A 15 3.36 2.76 9.42
CA ALA A 15 3.65 2.02 8.21
C ALA A 15 2.79 0.75 8.15
N VAL A 16 1.47 0.91 8.13
CA VAL A 16 0.47 -0.18 8.30
C VAL A 16 0.59 -1.26 7.22
N PHE A 17 0.96 -0.87 6.00
CA PHE A 17 1.13 -1.78 4.87
C PHE A 17 2.58 -1.83 4.38
N GLY A 18 3.01 -3.03 4.02
CA GLY A 18 4.24 -3.29 3.26
C GLY A 18 3.92 -3.83 1.88
N ILE A 19 4.87 -3.69 0.95
CA ILE A 19 4.82 -4.34 -0.35
C ILE A 19 6.14 -5.08 -0.61
N ASP A 20 6.06 -6.32 -1.07
CA ASP A 20 7.24 -7.01 -1.58
C ASP A 20 7.67 -6.42 -2.92
N LYS A 21 8.93 -6.00 -3.00
CA LYS A 21 9.45 -5.28 -4.18
C LYS A 21 9.49 -6.12 -5.45
N THR A 22 9.37 -7.44 -5.36
CA THR A 22 9.58 -8.36 -6.48
C THR A 22 8.26 -8.92 -7.01
N SER A 23 7.40 -9.37 -6.10
CA SER A 23 6.08 -9.95 -6.40
C SER A 23 4.95 -8.92 -6.44
N GLY A 24 5.12 -7.78 -5.74
CA GLY A 24 4.05 -6.81 -5.54
C GLY A 24 3.02 -7.21 -4.49
N GLU A 25 3.27 -8.28 -3.71
CA GLU A 25 2.40 -8.71 -2.62
C GLU A 25 2.32 -7.64 -1.52
N ILE A 26 1.10 -7.17 -1.24
CA ILE A 26 0.82 -6.23 -0.15
C ILE A 26 0.46 -7.03 1.10
N HIS A 27 1.12 -6.72 2.21
CA HIS A 27 0.93 -7.37 3.50
C HIS A 27 0.77 -6.33 4.61
N LEU A 28 0.10 -6.73 5.69
CA LEU A 28 0.04 -5.92 6.91
C LEU A 28 1.37 -5.95 7.66
N ARG A 29 1.72 -4.82 8.24
CA ARG A 29 2.88 -4.64 9.12
C ARG A 29 2.48 -4.19 10.53
N ASP A 30 1.27 -3.69 10.67
CA ASP A 30 0.66 -3.25 11.91
C ASP A 30 -0.80 -3.72 11.93
N ASP A 31 -1.40 -3.72 13.11
CA ASP A 31 -2.79 -4.13 13.28
C ASP A 31 -3.76 -3.11 12.65
N LEU A 32 -4.92 -3.61 12.20
CA LEU A 32 -6.00 -2.78 11.70
C LEU A 32 -7.08 -2.63 12.77
N ASP A 33 -7.50 -1.39 13.00
CA ASP A 33 -8.58 -1.04 13.92
C ASP A 33 -9.61 -0.21 13.11
N PHE A 34 -10.84 -0.69 13.04
CA PHE A 34 -11.91 -0.06 12.27
C PHE A 34 -12.32 1.29 12.88
N GLU A 35 -12.34 1.36 14.21
CA GLU A 35 -12.65 2.54 15.00
C GLU A 35 -11.58 3.63 14.84
N GLU A 36 -10.33 3.25 14.55
CA GLU A 36 -9.27 4.19 14.16
C GLU A 36 -9.40 4.61 12.68
N VAL A 37 -9.37 3.64 11.74
CA VAL A 37 -9.35 3.91 10.30
C VAL A 37 -10.10 2.83 9.50
N GLY A 38 -11.30 3.16 9.02
CA GLY A 38 -12.10 2.25 8.18
C GLY A 38 -11.65 2.14 6.71
N LEU A 39 -10.80 3.03 6.20
CA LEU A 39 -10.43 3.03 4.78
C LEU A 39 -9.04 3.61 4.51
N TYR A 40 -8.19 2.80 3.86
CA TYR A 40 -6.86 3.19 3.42
C TYR A 40 -6.77 3.34 1.90
N ARG A 41 -5.96 4.29 1.45
CA ARG A 41 -5.61 4.48 0.04
C ARG A 41 -4.10 4.40 -0.14
N LEU A 42 -3.66 3.46 -0.98
CA LEU A 42 -2.25 3.20 -1.26
C LEU A 42 -1.92 3.64 -2.69
N GLN A 43 -0.83 4.38 -2.85
CA GLN A 43 -0.21 4.59 -4.16
C GLN A 43 0.96 3.62 -4.33
N VAL A 44 0.83 2.73 -5.31
CA VAL A 44 1.87 1.77 -5.70
C VAL A 44 2.54 2.25 -6.96
N ASP A 45 3.86 2.31 -6.94
CA ASP A 45 4.70 2.58 -8.09
C ASP A 45 5.40 1.30 -8.55
N VAL A 46 5.61 1.19 -9.86
CA VAL A 46 6.41 0.16 -10.51
C VAL A 46 7.44 0.83 -11.41
N ALA A 47 8.68 0.38 -11.33
CA ALA A 47 9.73 0.76 -12.29
C ALA A 47 10.33 -0.49 -12.93
N ASP A 48 10.65 -0.43 -14.23
CA ASP A 48 11.42 -1.49 -14.89
C ASP A 48 12.94 -1.35 -14.66
N LYS A 49 13.73 -2.22 -15.31
CA LYS A 49 15.20 -2.21 -15.22
C LYS A 49 15.84 -1.57 -16.46
N GLY A 50 15.06 -0.81 -17.25
CA GLY A 50 15.52 -0.15 -18.46
C GLY A 50 16.50 0.99 -18.17
N THR A 51 17.06 1.57 -19.23
CA THR A 51 17.90 2.78 -19.15
C THR A 51 17.56 3.71 -20.31
N PRO A 52 16.74 4.77 -20.10
CA PRO A 52 16.11 5.14 -18.83
C PRO A 52 15.01 4.15 -18.40
N PRO A 53 14.71 4.05 -17.10
CA PRO A 53 13.64 3.16 -16.62
C PRO A 53 12.27 3.70 -17.02
N LEU A 54 11.37 2.82 -17.42
CA LEU A 54 9.94 3.13 -17.54
C LEU A 54 9.24 2.86 -16.21
N SER A 55 8.32 3.75 -15.84
CA SER A 55 7.54 3.63 -14.62
C SER A 55 6.03 3.64 -14.89
N GLY A 56 5.29 3.01 -13.99
CA GLY A 56 3.84 3.02 -13.91
C GLY A 56 3.40 3.19 -12.47
N HIS A 57 2.15 3.59 -12.25
CA HIS A 57 1.57 3.73 -10.93
C HIS A 57 0.11 3.27 -10.92
N CYS A 58 -0.36 2.79 -9.77
CA CYS A 58 -1.75 2.47 -9.55
C CYS A 58 -2.20 2.83 -8.13
N LYS A 59 -3.52 2.88 -7.93
CA LYS A 59 -4.14 3.13 -6.63
C LYS A 59 -4.81 1.85 -6.13
N VAL A 60 -4.53 1.49 -4.88
CA VAL A 60 -5.20 0.40 -4.17
C VAL A 60 -6.04 1.02 -3.06
N VAL A 61 -7.30 0.60 -2.95
CA VAL A 61 -8.20 1.01 -1.87
C VAL A 61 -8.44 -0.20 -0.99
N VAL A 62 -8.19 -0.06 0.30
CA VAL A 62 -8.40 -1.10 1.32
C VAL A 62 -9.48 -0.61 2.26
N GLU A 63 -10.56 -1.37 2.35
CA GLU A 63 -11.66 -1.14 3.28
C GLU A 63 -11.49 -2.10 4.46
N VAL A 64 -11.43 -1.56 5.67
CA VAL A 64 -11.37 -2.35 6.90
C VAL A 64 -12.81 -2.69 7.25
N LEU A 65 -13.10 -3.98 7.41
CA LEU A 65 -14.43 -4.45 7.77
C LEU A 65 -14.51 -4.57 9.28
N ASP A 66 -15.58 -4.01 9.84
CA ASP A 66 -15.94 -4.27 11.22
C ASP A 66 -16.44 -5.71 11.36
N VAL A 67 -15.89 -6.43 12.32
CA VAL A 67 -16.22 -7.84 12.60
C VAL A 67 -17.11 -7.99 13.82
N ASN A 68 -17.35 -6.90 14.57
CA ASN A 68 -17.98 -6.94 15.88
C ASN A 68 -19.44 -6.39 15.92
N ASP A 69 -20.00 -5.96 14.78
CA ASP A 69 -21.41 -5.59 14.61
C ASP A 69 -22.30 -6.76 14.11
#